data_AF-A0A7X1LUA3-F1
#
_entry.id   AF-A0A7X1LUA3-F1
#
_cell.length_a   1.000
_cell.length_b   1.000
_cell.length_c   1.000
_cell.angle_alpha   90.00
_cell.angle_beta   90.00
_cell.angle_gamma   90.00
#
_symmetry.space_group_name_H-M   'P 1'
#
loop_
_entity.id
_entity.type
_entity.pdbx_description
1 polymer ?
#
loop_
_entity_poly.entity_id
_entity_poly.type
_entity_poly.pdbx_seq_one_letter_code
_entity_poly.pdbx_strand_id
1 'polypeptide(L)'
;MSAPGGDASSGAGRMGDAAARLGRDAAELARDEVRAMRDDLLAAVRRFGVGGALFAGAGVCGVLALWSAHQTVLRGLEAVMPRGRAAATLTGVYGSCAALLALAGRNRVKAAAAVTAGTLEKEADDLRSGPPTPGPQAPEPGAEE
;
A
#
# COMPACT_ATOMS: atom_id res chain seq x y z
N MET A 1 19.90 -39.82 59.49
CA MET A 1 19.15 -39.99 58.23
C MET A 1 18.82 -38.58 57.73
N SER A 2 19.63 -38.06 56.80
CA SER A 2 19.49 -36.69 56.27
C SER A 2 18.85 -36.77 54.88
N ALA A 3 17.80 -35.99 54.64
CA ALA A 3 17.12 -35.90 53.36
C ALA A 3 17.71 -34.74 52.52
N PRO A 4 18.20 -34.98 51.29
CA PRO A 4 18.56 -33.94 50.34
C PRO A 4 17.38 -33.73 49.35
N GLY A 5 16.78 -32.53 49.31
CA GLY A 5 15.68 -32.28 48.38
C GLY A 5 15.23 -30.83 48.17
N GLY A 6 15.93 -29.82 48.71
CA GLY A 6 15.45 -28.42 48.72
C GLY A 6 15.81 -27.56 47.51
N ASP A 7 16.80 -27.95 46.70
CA ASP A 7 17.52 -26.96 45.87
C ASP A 7 17.07 -26.93 44.40
N ALA A 8 16.54 -28.06 43.89
CA ALA A 8 16.14 -28.21 42.49
C ALA A 8 14.85 -27.43 42.13
N SER A 9 13.91 -27.31 43.07
CA SER A 9 12.64 -26.58 42.87
C SER A 9 12.83 -25.05 42.87
N SER A 10 13.83 -24.54 43.59
CA SER A 10 14.16 -23.11 43.67
C SER A 10 14.86 -22.59 42.40
N GLY A 11 15.64 -23.44 41.71
CA GLY A 11 16.24 -23.12 40.41
C GLY A 11 15.23 -23.07 39.26
N ALA A 12 14.30 -24.02 39.22
CA ALA A 12 13.24 -24.06 38.20
C ALA A 12 12.30 -22.84 38.27
N GLY A 13 11.96 -22.38 39.49
CA GLY A 13 11.15 -21.17 39.69
C GLY A 13 11.84 -19.88 39.23
N ARG A 14 13.16 -19.73 39.51
CA ARG A 14 13.94 -18.56 39.07
C ARG A 14 14.09 -18.47 37.55
N MET A 15 14.26 -19.61 36.89
CA MET A 15 14.34 -19.67 35.42
C MET A 15 12.99 -19.29 34.77
N GLY A 16 11.88 -19.75 35.36
CA GLY A 16 10.52 -19.36 34.96
C GLY A 16 10.25 -17.87 35.14
N ASP A 17 10.70 -17.28 36.24
CA ASP A 17 10.57 -15.83 36.50
C ASP A 17 11.38 -14.97 35.52
N ALA A 18 12.58 -15.41 35.14
CA ALA A 18 13.41 -14.70 34.16
C ALA A 18 12.78 -14.72 32.75
N ALA A 19 12.28 -15.88 32.31
CA ALA A 19 11.56 -16.01 31.05
C ALA A 19 10.26 -15.18 31.04
N ALA A 20 9.54 -15.15 32.16
CA ALA A 20 8.34 -14.35 32.31
C ALA A 20 8.59 -12.83 32.28
N ARG A 21 9.79 -12.37 32.69
CA ARG A 21 10.21 -10.96 32.59
C ARG A 21 10.58 -10.58 31.15
N LEU A 22 11.42 -11.38 30.49
CA LEU A 22 11.80 -11.17 29.08
C LEU A 22 10.59 -11.17 28.14
N GLY A 23 9.63 -12.07 28.36
CA GLY A 23 8.38 -12.09 27.58
C GLY A 23 7.52 -10.84 27.82
N ARG A 24 7.60 -10.24 29.02
CA ARG A 24 6.90 -9.01 29.36
C ARG A 24 7.53 -7.81 28.66
N ASP A 25 8.85 -7.71 28.69
CA ASP A 25 9.61 -6.63 28.06
C ASP A 25 9.48 -6.67 26.53
N ALA A 26 9.55 -7.86 25.93
CA ALA A 26 9.32 -8.05 24.50
C ALA A 26 7.88 -7.67 24.09
N ALA A 27 6.89 -7.98 24.93
CA ALA A 27 5.51 -7.59 24.71
C ALA A 27 5.30 -6.07 24.86
N GLU A 28 6.06 -5.41 25.72
CA GLU A 28 6.03 -3.96 25.92
C GLU A 28 6.63 -3.24 24.70
N LEU A 29 7.79 -3.70 24.22
CA LEU A 29 8.44 -3.17 23.01
C LEU A 29 7.57 -3.37 21.76
N ALA A 30 6.99 -4.56 21.59
CA ALA A 30 6.07 -4.82 20.48
C ALA A 30 4.84 -3.91 20.51
N ARG A 31 4.33 -3.56 21.70
CA ARG A 31 3.20 -2.61 21.83
C ARG A 31 3.61 -1.20 21.45
N ASP A 32 4.82 -0.77 21.78
CA ASP A 32 5.31 0.56 21.44
C ASP A 32 5.64 0.68 19.94
N GLU A 33 6.20 -0.36 19.32
CA GLU A 33 6.41 -0.42 17.88
C GLU A 33 5.07 -0.39 17.12
N VAL A 34 4.06 -1.14 17.61
CA VAL A 34 2.71 -1.12 17.05
C VAL A 34 2.06 0.25 17.17
N ARG A 35 2.30 0.99 18.28
CA ARG A 35 1.81 2.37 18.43
C ARG A 35 2.50 3.31 17.46
N ALA A 36 3.82 3.23 17.31
CA ALA A 36 4.59 4.04 16.38
C ALA A 36 4.15 3.80 14.92
N MET A 37 4.03 2.52 14.51
CA MET A 37 3.50 2.15 13.20
C MET A 37 2.07 2.65 13.01
N ARG A 38 1.21 2.56 14.04
CA ARG A 38 -0.17 3.01 13.93
C ARG A 38 -0.27 4.50 13.65
N ASP A 39 0.57 5.31 14.28
CA ASP A 39 0.56 6.77 14.07
C ASP A 39 1.02 7.13 12.67
N ASP A 40 2.07 6.48 12.16
CA ASP A 40 2.58 6.72 10.81
C ASP A 40 1.61 6.19 9.73
N LEU A 41 0.99 5.02 9.98
CA LEU A 41 -0.10 4.50 9.16
C LEU A 41 -1.32 5.42 9.15
N LEU A 42 -1.71 5.98 10.29
CA LEU A 42 -2.82 6.93 10.37
C LEU A 42 -2.49 8.25 9.65
N ALA A 43 -1.25 8.72 9.76
CA ALA A 43 -0.78 9.90 9.03
C ALA A 43 -0.78 9.65 7.52
N ALA A 44 -0.31 8.48 7.07
CA ALA A 44 -0.37 8.04 5.68
C ALA A 44 -1.83 7.94 5.21
N VAL A 45 -2.68 7.25 5.95
CA VAL A 45 -4.12 7.09 5.64
C VAL A 45 -4.82 8.44 5.55
N ARG A 46 -4.53 9.39 6.42
CA ARG A 46 -5.13 10.74 6.34
C ARG A 46 -4.65 11.50 5.11
N ARG A 47 -3.35 11.46 4.82
CA ARG A 47 -2.76 12.16 3.66
C ARG A 47 -3.30 11.61 2.34
N PHE A 48 -3.38 10.29 2.22
CA PHE A 48 -3.97 9.63 1.04
C PHE A 48 -5.50 9.72 1.03
N GLY A 49 -6.14 9.73 2.19
CA GLY A 49 -7.59 9.74 2.36
C GLY A 49 -8.26 11.04 1.92
N VAL A 50 -7.64 12.20 2.15
CA VAL A 50 -8.20 13.49 1.68
C VAL A 50 -8.21 13.56 0.16
N GLY A 51 -7.10 13.17 -0.49
CA GLY A 51 -7.03 13.09 -1.95
C GLY A 51 -8.02 12.06 -2.53
N GLY A 52 -8.11 10.89 -1.89
CA GLY A 52 -9.07 9.84 -2.27
C GLY A 52 -10.53 10.29 -2.14
N ALA A 53 -10.89 10.97 -1.06
CA ALA A 53 -12.24 11.48 -0.84
C ALA A 53 -12.63 12.57 -1.84
N LEU A 54 -11.72 13.51 -2.12
CA LEU A 54 -11.93 14.54 -3.15
C LEU A 54 -12.08 13.92 -4.54
N PHE A 55 -11.26 12.92 -4.86
CA PHE A 55 -11.33 12.23 -6.14
C PHE A 55 -12.63 11.42 -6.30
N ALA A 56 -13.08 10.75 -5.23
CA ALA A 56 -14.36 10.06 -5.20
C ALA A 56 -15.53 11.04 -5.39
N GLY A 57 -15.51 12.18 -4.69
CA GLY A 57 -16.50 13.24 -4.86
C GLY A 57 -16.52 13.81 -6.28
N ALA A 58 -15.34 14.09 -6.85
CA ALA A 58 -15.22 14.53 -8.25
C ALA A 58 -15.75 13.48 -9.23
N GLY A 59 -15.53 12.19 -8.97
CA GLY A 59 -16.09 11.08 -9.74
C GLY A 59 -17.62 11.10 -9.76
N VAL A 60 -18.26 11.21 -8.59
CA VAL A 60 -19.74 11.28 -8.49
C VAL A 60 -20.29 12.52 -9.20
N CYS A 61 -19.68 13.70 -8.97
CA CYS A 61 -20.05 14.93 -9.65
C CYS A 61 -19.89 14.81 -11.17
N GLY A 62 -18.83 14.16 -11.65
CA GLY A 62 -18.60 13.88 -13.06
C GLY A 62 -19.69 13.00 -13.67
N VAL A 63 -20.11 11.94 -12.97
CA VAL A 63 -21.22 11.07 -13.42
C VAL A 63 -22.53 11.84 -13.51
N LEU A 64 -22.85 12.66 -12.50
CA LEU A 64 -24.06 13.49 -12.49
C LEU A 64 -24.06 14.53 -13.61
N ALA A 65 -22.91 15.17 -13.86
CA ALA A 65 -22.74 16.11 -14.97
C ALA A 65 -22.96 15.41 -16.33
N LEU A 66 -22.42 14.20 -16.49
CA LEU A 66 -22.59 13.40 -17.70
C LEU A 66 -24.05 12.99 -17.91
N TRP A 67 -24.75 12.61 -16.85
CA TRP A 67 -26.18 12.30 -16.89
C TRP A 67 -27.03 13.52 -17.28
N SER A 68 -26.72 14.68 -16.69
CA SER A 68 -27.40 15.94 -17.01
C SER A 68 -27.18 16.33 -18.47
N ALA A 69 -25.94 16.25 -18.96
CA ALA A 69 -25.62 16.48 -20.37
C ALA A 69 -26.37 15.51 -21.31
N HIS A 70 -26.44 14.21 -20.96
CA HIS A 70 -27.25 13.23 -21.69
C HIS A 70 -28.71 13.66 -21.81
N GLN A 71 -29.34 14.08 -20.70
CA GLN A 71 -30.72 14.55 -20.69
C GLN A 71 -30.92 15.82 -21.54
N THR A 72 -30.00 16.79 -21.45
CA THR A 72 -30.06 18.02 -22.26
C THR A 72 -29.96 17.72 -23.75
N VAL A 73 -29.03 16.86 -24.15
CA VAL A 73 -28.85 16.49 -25.56
C VAL A 73 -30.04 15.67 -26.06
N LEU A 74 -30.58 14.76 -25.25
CA LEU A 74 -31.77 13.98 -25.61
C LEU A 74 -32.98 14.89 -25.83
N ARG A 75 -33.24 15.83 -24.91
CA ARG A 75 -34.33 16.83 -25.05
C ARG A 75 -34.12 17.72 -26.27
N GLY A 76 -32.89 18.13 -26.56
CA GLY A 76 -32.55 18.92 -27.74
C GLY A 76 -32.77 18.14 -29.05
N LEU A 77 -32.41 16.86 -29.10
CA LEU A 77 -32.62 16.02 -30.28
C LEU A 77 -34.09 15.62 -30.46
N GLU A 78 -34.84 15.41 -29.38
CA GLU A 78 -36.29 15.15 -29.45
C GLU A 78 -37.06 16.32 -30.09
N ALA A 79 -36.53 17.54 -30.03
CA ALA A 79 -37.11 18.70 -30.70
C ALA A 79 -36.94 18.66 -32.24
N VAL A 80 -36.02 17.84 -32.76
CA VAL A 80 -35.63 17.83 -34.19
C VAL A 80 -35.85 16.46 -34.86
N MET A 81 -35.84 15.35 -34.11
CA MET A 81 -35.91 13.99 -34.66
C MET A 81 -36.71 12.99 -33.80
N PRO A 82 -37.19 11.87 -34.39
CA PRO A 82 -37.88 10.80 -33.66
C PRO A 82 -36.96 10.10 -32.64
N ARG A 83 -37.49 9.86 -31.44
CA ARG A 83 -36.80 9.33 -30.24
C ARG A 83 -35.81 8.19 -30.48
N GLY A 84 -36.13 7.25 -31.38
CA GLY A 84 -35.31 6.06 -31.62
C GLY A 84 -33.93 6.36 -32.24
N ARG A 85 -33.82 7.32 -33.15
CA ARG A 85 -32.54 7.62 -33.83
C ARG A 85 -31.63 8.47 -32.95
N ALA A 86 -32.20 9.35 -32.13
CA ALA A 86 -31.48 10.17 -31.18
C ALA A 86 -30.73 9.33 -30.12
N ALA A 87 -31.41 8.32 -29.56
CA ALA A 87 -30.81 7.42 -28.59
C ALA A 87 -29.63 6.63 -29.19
N ALA A 88 -29.77 6.13 -30.42
CA ALA A 88 -28.71 5.36 -31.08
C ALA A 88 -27.42 6.18 -31.30
N THR A 89 -27.54 7.44 -31.73
CA THR A 89 -26.37 8.32 -31.94
C THR A 89 -25.69 8.64 -30.61
N LEU A 90 -26.47 8.93 -29.55
CA LEU A 90 -25.91 9.19 -28.22
C LEU A 90 -25.17 7.97 -27.68
N THR A 91 -25.77 6.78 -27.77
CA THR A 91 -25.12 5.54 -27.33
C THR A 91 -23.80 5.31 -28.06
N GLY A 92 -23.73 5.60 -29.37
CA GLY A 92 -22.48 5.53 -30.13
C GLY A 92 -21.41 6.48 -29.62
N VAL A 93 -21.76 7.74 -29.35
CA VAL A 93 -20.83 8.75 -28.81
C VAL A 93 -20.36 8.41 -27.40
N TYR A 94 -21.28 8.04 -26.50
CA TYR A 94 -20.94 7.63 -25.15
C TYR A 94 -20.09 6.36 -25.13
N GLY A 95 -20.43 5.38 -25.96
CA GLY A 95 -19.69 4.13 -26.09
C GLY A 95 -18.25 4.34 -26.59
N SER A 96 -18.07 5.22 -27.58
CA SER A 96 -16.73 5.56 -28.08
C SER A 96 -15.92 6.36 -27.06
N CYS A 97 -16.54 7.32 -26.35
CA CYS A 97 -15.89 8.03 -25.26
C CYS A 97 -15.48 7.09 -24.11
N ALA A 98 -16.35 6.16 -23.73
CA ALA A 98 -16.07 5.14 -22.72
C ALA A 98 -14.93 4.20 -23.15
N ALA A 99 -14.89 3.79 -24.42
CA ALA A 99 -13.82 2.96 -24.95
C ALA A 99 -12.46 3.68 -24.90
N LEU A 100 -12.41 4.97 -25.27
CA LEU A 100 -11.19 5.79 -25.19
C LEU A 100 -10.72 5.97 -23.74
N LEU A 101 -11.64 6.27 -22.81
CA LEU A 101 -11.33 6.39 -21.39
C LEU A 101 -10.83 5.07 -20.81
N ALA A 102 -11.47 3.95 -21.15
CA ALA A 102 -11.06 2.62 -20.70
C ALA A 102 -9.65 2.27 -21.20
N LEU A 103 -9.33 2.60 -22.45
CA LEU A 103 -8.00 2.36 -23.02
C LEU A 103 -6.93 3.25 -22.36
N ALA A 104 -7.23 4.52 -22.15
CA ALA A 104 -6.33 5.46 -21.46
C ALA A 104 -6.09 5.05 -20.00
N GLY A 105 -7.14 4.67 -19.27
CA GLY A 105 -7.05 4.17 -17.91
C GLY A 105 -6.21 2.91 -17.82
N ARG A 106 -6.44 1.95 -18.72
CA ARG A 106 -5.66 0.70 -18.79
C ARG A 106 -4.18 0.96 -19.04
N ASN A 107 -3.83 1.91 -19.91
CA ASN A 107 -2.44 2.26 -20.17
C ASN A 107 -1.78 2.91 -18.96
N ARG A 108 -2.48 3.79 -18.24
CA ARG A 108 -1.97 4.42 -17.01
C ARG A 108 -1.75 3.41 -15.89
N VAL A 109 -2.68 2.47 -15.70
CA VAL A 109 -2.54 1.39 -14.70
C VAL A 109 -1.36 0.48 -15.03
N LYS A 110 -1.19 0.10 -16.30
CA LYS A 110 -0.04 -0.70 -16.74
C LYS A 110 1.29 0.01 -16.50
N ALA A 111 1.37 1.30 -16.81
CA ALA A 111 2.58 2.09 -16.58
C ALA A 111 2.92 2.17 -15.09
N ALA A 112 1.93 2.43 -14.23
CA ALA A 112 2.14 2.45 -12.78
C ALA A 112 2.59 1.07 -12.25
N ALA A 113 1.95 -0.01 -12.70
CA ALA A 113 2.32 -1.37 -12.29
C ALA A 113 3.75 -1.75 -12.71
N ALA A 114 4.19 -1.33 -13.91
CA ALA A 114 5.55 -1.60 -14.38
C ALA A 114 6.61 -0.87 -13.54
N VAL A 115 6.35 0.36 -13.11
CA VAL A 115 7.25 1.10 -12.22
C VAL A 115 7.36 0.39 -10.86
N THR A 116 6.24 -0.01 -10.28
CA THR A 116 6.23 -0.72 -8.99
C THR A 116 6.91 -2.07 -9.07
N ALA A 117 6.69 -2.83 -10.15
CA ALA A 117 7.36 -4.11 -10.37
C ALA A 117 8.88 -3.95 -10.44
N GLY A 118 9.38 -2.96 -11.20
CA GLY A 118 10.81 -2.72 -11.32
C GLY A 118 11.49 -2.32 -10.00
N THR A 119 10.80 -1.59 -9.12
CA THR A 119 11.33 -1.31 -7.77
C THR A 119 11.40 -2.55 -6.90
N LEU A 120 10.40 -3.44 -6.96
CA LEU A 120 10.40 -4.68 -6.17
C LEU A 120 11.45 -5.68 -6.66
N GLU A 121 11.65 -5.77 -7.98
CA GLU A 121 12.69 -6.62 -8.57
C GLU A 121 14.09 -6.13 -8.21
N LYS A 122 14.31 -4.82 -8.18
CA LYS A 122 15.60 -4.24 -7.79
C LYS A 122 15.94 -4.53 -6.33
N GLU A 123 14.94 -4.42 -5.45
CA GLU A 123 15.12 -4.72 -4.02
C GLU A 123 15.28 -6.23 -3.75
N ALA A 124 14.62 -7.08 -4.54
CA ALA A 124 14.83 -8.52 -4.51
C ALA A 124 16.22 -8.92 -5.03
N ASP A 125 16.73 -8.23 -6.05
CA ASP A 125 18.06 -8.45 -6.61
C ASP A 125 19.17 -8.01 -5.65
N ASP A 126 18.99 -6.89 -4.96
CA ASP A 126 19.91 -6.43 -3.89
C ASP A 126 19.99 -7.46 -2.73
N LEU A 127 18.85 -8.04 -2.32
CA LEU A 127 18.82 -9.10 -1.31
C LEU A 127 19.44 -10.42 -1.81
N ARG A 128 19.27 -10.74 -3.10
CA ARG A 128 19.84 -11.94 -3.74
C ARG A 128 21.35 -11.82 -3.95
N SER A 129 21.86 -10.61 -4.19
CA SER A 129 23.27 -10.31 -4.40
C SER A 129 24.13 -10.45 -3.14
N GLY A 130 23.49 -10.60 -1.97
CA GLY A 130 24.17 -10.69 -0.68
C GLY A 130 24.72 -9.33 -0.21
N PRO A 131 25.00 -9.16 1.09
CA PRO A 131 25.56 -7.90 1.60
C PRO A 131 26.83 -7.56 0.84
N PRO A 132 27.11 -6.28 0.55
CA PRO A 132 28.33 -5.88 -0.13
C PRO A 132 29.50 -6.49 0.63
N THR A 133 30.19 -7.45 0.01
CA THR A 133 31.45 -7.94 0.51
C THR A 133 32.32 -6.71 0.65
N PRO A 134 32.82 -6.36 1.85
CA PRO A 134 33.85 -5.35 1.96
C PRO A 134 34.96 -5.82 1.02
N GLY A 135 35.18 -5.09 -0.07
CA GLY A 135 36.28 -5.37 -0.97
C GLY A 135 37.57 -5.45 -0.14
N PRO A 136 38.58 -6.24 -0.55
CA PRO A 136 39.80 -6.43 0.22
C PRO A 136 40.35 -5.07 0.66
N GLN A 137 40.20 -4.74 1.94
CA GLN A 137 40.98 -3.66 2.53
C GLN A 137 42.41 -4.16 2.47
N ALA A 138 43.16 -3.61 1.51
CA ALA A 138 44.57 -3.87 1.39
C ALA A 138 45.22 -3.63 2.76
N PRO A 139 46.17 -4.48 3.19
CA PRO A 139 46.88 -4.26 4.44
C PRO A 139 47.57 -2.89 4.35
N GLU A 140 47.14 -1.96 5.22
CA GLU A 140 47.81 -0.68 5.45
C GLU A 140 49.28 -0.98 5.82
N PRO A 141 50.25 -0.61 4.98
CA PRO A 141 51.66 -0.84 5.26
C PRO A 141 52.14 0.32 6.15
N GLY A 142 52.07 0.16 7.47
CA GLY A 142 52.70 1.13 8.36
C GLY A 142 52.14 1.19 9.77
N ALA A 143 52.51 0.23 10.61
CA ALA A 143 52.59 0.43 12.05
C ALA A 143 53.56 -0.59 12.66
N GLU A 144 54.79 -0.61 12.14
CA GLU A 144 55.95 -0.96 12.95
C GLU A 144 56.50 0.35 13.53
N GLU A 145 56.29 0.56 14.83
CA GLU A 145 57.28 1.04 15.83
C GLU A 145 56.70 0.95 17.24
#